data_AF-A0A7R9XTC2-F1
#
_entry.id   AF-A0A7R9XTC2-F1
#
_cell.length_a   1.000
_cell.length_b   1.000
_cell.length_c   1.000
_cell.angle_alpha   90.00
_cell.angle_beta   90.00
_cell.angle_gamma   90.00
#
_symmetry.space_group_name_H-M   'P 1'
#
loop_
_entity.id
_entity.type
_entity.pdbx_description
1 polymer ?
#
loop_
_entity_poly.entity_id
_entity_poly.type
_entity_poly.pdbx_seq_one_letter_code
_entity_poly.pdbx_strand_id
1 'polypeptide(L)'
;APPRIDPRARRCESTRMDGESAATTCGACEKARARYACPKCGARLCALACYERHNDGKCQSRFHEDALASAMRGMTATAETKREMMETLRRRAVADGTLDLGIEEEEEEEEE
;
A
#
# COMPACT_ATOMS: atom_id res chain seq x y z
N ALA A 1 9.45 38.26 -24.60
CA ALA A 1 9.26 37.41 -23.42
C ALA A 1 9.53 35.96 -23.80
N PRO A 2 10.38 35.21 -23.09
CA PRO A 2 10.62 33.81 -23.38
C PRO A 2 9.37 32.97 -23.09
N PRO A 3 9.11 31.87 -23.81
CA PRO A 3 7.93 31.05 -23.61
C PRO A 3 7.95 30.39 -22.23
N ARG A 4 6.79 30.36 -21.56
CA ARG A 4 6.58 29.66 -20.29
C ARG A 4 6.70 28.15 -20.54
N ILE A 5 7.84 27.56 -20.20
CA ILE A 5 8.05 26.11 -20.26
C ILE A 5 7.37 25.50 -19.04
N ASP A 6 6.30 24.73 -19.28
CA ASP A 6 5.57 24.00 -18.25
C ASP A 6 6.41 22.81 -17.73
N PRO A 7 6.70 22.71 -16.42
CA PRO A 7 7.57 21.64 -15.87
C PRO A 7 6.93 20.24 -15.87
N ARG A 8 5.63 20.10 -16.19
CA ARG A 8 4.94 18.80 -16.34
C ARG A 8 4.86 18.33 -17.79
N ALA A 9 5.18 19.18 -18.76
CA ALA A 9 5.31 18.82 -20.16
C ALA A 9 6.68 18.20 -20.46
N ARG A 10 6.97 17.02 -19.89
CA ARG A 10 8.06 16.17 -20.38
C ARG A 10 7.66 15.61 -21.74
N ARG A 11 7.91 16.41 -22.79
CA ARG A 11 7.89 15.99 -24.18
C ARG A 11 8.91 14.85 -24.30
N CYS A 12 8.46 13.70 -24.79
CA CYS A 12 9.29 12.55 -25.10
C CYS A 12 10.17 12.92 -26.30
N GLU A 13 11.29 13.60 -26.05
CA GLU A 13 12.28 13.91 -27.08
C GLU A 13 13.17 12.68 -27.26
N SER A 14 12.70 11.77 -28.13
CA SER A 14 13.48 10.67 -28.67
C SER A 14 14.58 11.23 -29.57
N THR A 15 15.81 11.31 -29.07
CA THR A 15 16.98 11.28 -29.94
C THR A 15 16.98 9.95 -30.70
N ARG A 16 16.94 10.05 -32.03
CA ARG A 16 17.11 8.96 -32.98
C ARG A 16 18.46 8.28 -32.76
N MET A 17 18.47 6.95 -32.68
CA MET A 17 19.55 6.10 -33.18
C MET A 17 19.05 4.66 -33.27
N ASP A 18 19.07 4.15 -34.50
CA ASP A 18 18.62 2.84 -34.92
C ASP A 18 19.51 1.72 -34.36
N GLY A 19 18.86 0.67 -33.89
CA GLY A 19 19.49 -0.54 -33.38
C GLY A 19 18.53 -1.70 -33.54
N GLU A 20 18.65 -2.38 -34.68
CA GLU A 20 17.93 -3.58 -35.11
C GLU A 20 18.00 -4.67 -34.02
N SER A 21 16.88 -4.88 -33.32
CA SER A 21 16.52 -6.07 -32.55
C SER A 21 15.14 -5.81 -31.95
N ALA A 22 14.09 -6.21 -32.67
CA ALA A 22 12.69 -6.30 -32.22
C ALA A 22 12.33 -5.34 -31.07
N ALA A 23 12.43 -4.04 -31.34
CA ALA A 23 12.21 -3.00 -30.34
C ALA A 23 10.74 -3.03 -29.90
N THR A 24 10.43 -3.78 -28.84
CA THR A 24 9.07 -3.83 -28.29
C THR A 24 8.61 -2.42 -27.93
N THR A 25 7.54 -1.98 -28.57
CA THR A 25 6.88 -0.71 -28.30
C THR A 25 6.30 -0.71 -26.88
N CYS A 26 6.10 0.48 -26.31
CA CYS A 26 5.47 0.62 -25.00
C CYS A 26 4.02 0.13 -25.05
N GLY A 27 3.66 -0.91 -24.28
CA GLY A 27 2.31 -1.46 -24.24
C GLY A 27 1.26 -0.60 -23.53
N ALA A 28 1.61 0.62 -23.10
CA ALA A 28 0.68 1.56 -22.47
C ALA A 28 0.45 2.83 -23.29
N CYS A 29 1.43 3.27 -24.07
CA CYS A 29 1.30 4.50 -24.87
C CYS A 29 1.57 4.31 -26.35
N GLU A 30 2.17 3.18 -26.75
CA GLU A 30 2.48 2.78 -28.14
C GLU A 30 3.29 3.80 -28.96
N LYS A 31 3.74 4.89 -28.34
CA LYS A 31 4.42 6.02 -29.00
C LYS A 31 5.94 5.94 -28.95
N ALA A 32 6.48 5.20 -27.99
CA ALA A 32 7.91 5.13 -27.73
C ALA A 32 8.36 3.69 -27.54
N ARG A 33 9.65 3.44 -27.82
CA ARG A 33 10.29 2.16 -27.50
C ARG A 33 10.25 1.92 -25.99
N ALA A 34 9.89 0.70 -25.59
CA ALA A 34 9.96 0.34 -24.19
C ALA A 34 11.41 0.33 -23.70
N ARG A 35 11.63 0.93 -22.52
CA ARG A 35 12.93 1.02 -21.85
C ARG A 35 13.08 0.00 -20.72
N TYR A 36 11.96 -0.41 -20.13
CA TYR A 36 11.94 -1.33 -19.00
C TYR A 36 10.71 -2.24 -19.03
N ALA A 37 10.68 -3.24 -18.16
CA ALA A 37 9.58 -4.20 -18.02
C ALA A 37 8.97 -4.10 -16.61
N CYS A 38 7.65 -4.26 -16.51
CA CYS A 38 6.95 -4.30 -15.23
C CYS A 38 7.30 -5.58 -14.46
N PRO A 39 7.73 -5.51 -13.18
CA PRO A 39 8.10 -6.70 -12.40
C PRO A 39 6.90 -7.58 -12.02
N LYS A 40 5.66 -7.09 -12.14
CA LYS A 40 4.45 -7.86 -11.80
C LYS A 40 3.88 -8.65 -12.98
N CYS A 41 3.92 -8.10 -14.19
CA CYS A 41 3.27 -8.68 -15.36
C CYS A 41 4.18 -8.79 -16.60
N GLY A 42 5.41 -8.28 -16.55
CA GLY A 42 6.35 -8.29 -17.68
C GLY A 42 6.05 -7.25 -18.77
N ALA A 43 5.02 -6.42 -18.63
CA ALA A 43 4.64 -5.42 -19.63
C ALA A 43 5.79 -4.44 -19.92
N ARG A 44 6.03 -4.19 -21.21
CA ARG A 44 7.11 -3.35 -21.73
C ARG A 44 6.67 -1.89 -21.73
N LEU A 45 7.41 -1.02 -21.03
CA LEU A 45 7.01 0.36 -20.74
C LEU A 45 8.17 1.34 -21.00
N CYS A 46 7.85 2.61 -21.32
CA CYS A 46 8.85 3.60 -21.71
C CYS A 46 9.20 4.65 -20.63
N ALA A 47 8.27 5.01 -19.76
CA ALA A 47 8.43 6.08 -18.76
C ALA A 47 7.48 5.90 -17.57
N LEU A 48 7.85 6.41 -16.39
CA LEU A 48 7.13 6.17 -15.13
C LEU A 48 5.61 6.42 -15.24
N ALA A 49 5.18 7.46 -15.95
CA ALA A 49 3.76 7.74 -16.18
C ALA A 49 2.99 6.61 -16.92
N CYS A 50 3.68 5.81 -17.73
CA CYS A 50 3.14 4.59 -18.34
C CYS A 50 3.12 3.42 -17.34
N TYR A 51 4.11 3.36 -16.44
CA TYR A 51 4.11 2.39 -15.34
C TYR A 51 2.99 2.64 -14.32
N GLU A 52 2.66 3.89 -14.04
CA GLU A 52 1.58 4.18 -13.09
C GLU A 52 0.19 3.91 -13.68
N ARG A 53 0.04 4.02 -15.02
CA ARG A 53 -1.26 3.90 -15.69
C ARG A 53 -1.52 2.56 -16.36
N HIS A 54 -0.49 1.75 -16.65
CA HIS A 54 -0.71 0.46 -17.31
C HIS A 54 -1.55 -0.48 -16.43
N ASN A 55 -2.34 -1.35 -17.08
CA ASN A 55 -3.22 -2.29 -16.39
C ASN A 55 -4.15 -1.61 -15.37
N ASP A 56 -4.68 -0.43 -15.74
CA ASP A 56 -5.54 0.43 -14.89
C ASP A 56 -4.91 0.78 -13.53
N GLY A 57 -3.57 0.82 -13.44
CA GLY A 57 -2.85 1.06 -12.18
C GLY A 57 -2.83 -0.13 -11.21
N LYS A 58 -3.43 -1.28 -11.56
CA LYS A 58 -3.47 -2.47 -10.68
C LYS A 58 -2.08 -2.99 -10.32
N CYS A 59 -1.15 -2.96 -11.26
CA CYS A 59 0.22 -3.41 -11.01
C CYS A 59 0.97 -2.50 -10.03
N GLN A 60 0.68 -1.19 -10.06
CA GLN A 60 1.24 -0.24 -9.10
C GLN A 60 0.60 -0.44 -7.72
N SER A 61 -0.73 -0.54 -7.63
CA SER A 61 -1.43 -0.78 -6.36
C SER A 61 -0.90 -2.01 -5.65
N ARG A 62 -0.82 -3.15 -6.37
CA ARG A 62 -0.29 -4.40 -5.81
C ARG A 62 1.16 -4.30 -5.36
N PHE A 63 2.01 -3.55 -6.07
CA PHE A 63 3.38 -3.34 -5.64
C PHE A 63 3.44 -2.59 -4.31
N HIS A 64 2.61 -1.55 -4.15
CA HIS A 64 2.52 -0.78 -2.91
C HIS A 64 1.92 -1.60 -1.77
N GLU A 65 0.84 -2.33 -2.03
CA GLU A 65 0.23 -3.26 -1.06
C GLU A 65 1.23 -4.30 -0.59
N ASP A 66 1.97 -4.94 -1.50
CA ASP A 66 2.99 -5.92 -1.15
C ASP A 66 4.13 -5.29 -0.33
N ALA A 67 4.53 -4.05 -0.66
CA ALA A 67 5.55 -3.32 0.07
C ALA A 67 5.08 -2.97 1.49
N LEU A 68 3.84 -2.49 1.64
CA LEU A 68 3.20 -2.22 2.92
C LEU A 68 3.06 -3.49 3.76
N ALA A 69 2.51 -4.55 3.18
CA ALA A 69 2.42 -5.85 3.82
C ALA A 69 3.80 -6.34 4.24
N SER A 70 4.83 -6.15 3.41
CA SER A 70 6.21 -6.51 3.76
C SER A 70 6.78 -5.71 4.91
N ALA A 71 6.51 -4.41 4.98
CA ALA A 71 6.95 -3.57 6.07
C ALA A 71 6.24 -3.94 7.39
N MET A 72 4.96 -4.33 7.32
CA MET A 72 4.17 -4.76 8.48
C MET A 72 4.48 -6.19 8.92
N ARG A 73 4.95 -7.06 8.02
CA ARG A 73 5.35 -8.43 8.35
C ARG A 73 6.49 -8.39 9.37
N GLY A 74 6.21 -8.90 10.57
CA GLY A 74 7.17 -8.94 11.68
C GLY A 74 6.99 -7.82 12.71
N MET A 75 6.10 -6.86 12.48
CA MET A 75 5.66 -5.93 13.52
C MET A 75 4.67 -6.64 14.45
N THR A 76 5.19 -7.40 15.42
CA THR A 76 4.37 -8.01 16.47
C THR A 76 4.35 -7.13 17.71
N ALA A 77 3.20 -7.05 18.37
CA ALA A 77 3.10 -6.45 19.70
C ALA A 77 4.08 -7.16 20.65
N THR A 78 4.79 -6.38 21.46
CA THR A 78 5.60 -6.91 22.55
C THR A 78 4.69 -7.63 23.57
N ALA A 79 5.28 -8.53 24.38
CA ALA A 79 4.51 -9.22 25.43
C ALA A 79 3.82 -8.22 26.39
N GLU A 80 4.44 -7.08 26.66
CA GLU A 80 3.90 -6.01 27.47
C GLU A 80 2.66 -5.35 26.84
N THR A 81 2.79 -4.87 25.60
CA THR A 81 1.67 -4.23 24.89
C THR A 81 0.50 -5.19 24.67
N LYS A 82 0.77 -6.49 24.50
CA LYS A 82 -0.27 -7.52 24.46
C LYS A 82 -1.01 -7.66 25.79
N ARG A 83 -0.33 -7.58 26.94
CA ARG A 83 -0.96 -7.65 28.27
C ARG A 83 -1.88 -6.45 28.50
N GLU A 84 -1.39 -5.25 28.24
CA GLU A 84 -2.19 -4.01 28.39
C GLU A 84 -3.43 -4.02 27.48
N MET A 85 -3.27 -4.48 26.23
CA MET A 85 -4.38 -4.60 25.30
C MET A 85 -5.40 -5.64 25.78
N MET A 86 -4.96 -6.79 26.29
CA MET A 86 -5.85 -7.80 26.89
C MET A 86 -6.61 -7.28 28.11
N GLU A 87 -5.95 -6.50 28.97
CA GLU A 87 -6.61 -5.88 30.12
C GLU A 87 -7.70 -4.90 29.69
N THR A 88 -7.41 -4.05 28.70
CA THR A 88 -8.38 -3.10 28.15
C THR A 88 -9.60 -3.83 27.56
N LEU A 89 -9.36 -4.91 26.80
CA LEU A 89 -10.44 -5.73 26.24
C LEU A 89 -11.28 -6.40 27.32
N ARG A 90 -10.66 -6.91 28.39
CA ARG A 90 -11.38 -7.50 29.54
C ARG A 90 -12.26 -6.47 30.23
N ARG A 91 -11.75 -5.27 30.51
CA ARG A 91 -12.51 -4.17 31.13
C ARG A 91 -13.76 -3.83 30.31
N ARG A 92 -13.63 -3.74 28.98
CA ARG A 92 -14.78 -3.50 28.09
C ARG A 92 -15.78 -4.65 28.08
N ALA A 93 -15.29 -5.89 27.97
CA ALA A 93 -16.18 -7.04 27.88
C ALA A 93 -17.02 -7.24 29.15
N VAL A 94 -16.47 -6.89 30.31
CA VAL A 94 -17.20 -6.83 31.59
C VAL A 94 -18.23 -5.71 31.58
N ALA A 95 -17.84 -4.50 31.15
CA ALA A 95 -18.77 -3.36 31.07
C ALA A 95 -19.93 -3.60 30.09
N ASP A 96 -19.67 -4.30 28.98
CA ASP A 96 -20.66 -4.67 27.97
C ASP A 96 -21.48 -5.92 28.38
N GLY A 97 -21.22 -6.49 29.57
CA GLY A 97 -21.93 -7.67 30.10
C GLY A 97 -21.68 -8.98 29.34
N THR A 98 -20.76 -8.98 28.38
CA THR A 98 -20.40 -10.16 27.57
C THR A 98 -19.48 -11.15 28.30
N LEU A 99 -18.79 -10.69 29.34
CA LEU A 99 -17.95 -11.50 30.22
C LEU A 99 -18.39 -11.23 31.65
N ASP A 100 -19.18 -12.16 32.19
CA ASP A 100 -19.55 -12.17 33.61
C ASP A 100 -18.41 -12.82 34.40
N LEU A 101 -17.74 -12.02 35.23
CA LEU A 101 -16.67 -12.48 36.12
C LEU A 101 -17.17 -12.90 37.50
N GLY A 102 -18.50 -12.96 37.72
CA GLY A 102 -19.08 -13.48 38.96
C GLY A 102 -18.54 -12.76 40.20
N ILE A 103 -18.41 -11.44 40.13
CA ILE A 103 -18.19 -10.63 41.33
C ILE A 103 -19.56 -10.49 41.97
N GLU A 104 -19.89 -11.41 42.87
CA GLU A 104 -21.03 -11.26 43.77
C GLU A 104 -20.78 -9.97 44.56
N GLU A 105 -21.65 -8.97 44.38
CA GLU A 105 -21.71 -7.80 45.24
C GLU A 105 -22.05 -8.33 46.63
N GLU A 106 -21.07 -8.37 47.54
CA GLU A 106 -21.33 -8.59 48.96
C GLU A 106 -22.30 -7.48 49.39
N GLU A 107 -23.58 -7.83 49.53
CA GLU A 107 -24.61 -6.94 50.07
C GLU A 107 -24.14 -6.51 51.47
N GLU A 108 -23.76 -5.25 51.61
CA GLU A 108 -23.61 -4.63 52.94
C GLU A 108 -25.01 -4.61 53.57
N GLU A 109 -25.31 -5.60 54.41
CA GLU A 109 -26.42 -5.57 55.36
C GLU A 109 -26.21 -4.38 56.31
N GLU A 110 -26.78 -3.21 56.00
CA GLU A 110 -27.02 -2.16 57.01
C GLU A 110 -28.21 -2.58 57.89
N GLU A 111 -27.92 -3.17 59.06
CA GLU A 111 -28.84 -3.19 60.19
C GLU A 111 -28.94 -1.79 60.82
N GLU A 112 -30.07 -1.09 60.66
CA GLU A 112 -30.78 -0.38 61.76
C GLU A 112 -32.22 0.03 61.40
#